data_AF-A0A2G8K3D7-F1
#
_entry.id   AF-A0A2G8K3D7-F1
#
_cell.length_a   1.000
_cell.length_b   1.000
_cell.length_c   1.000
_cell.angle_alpha   90.00
_cell.angle_beta   90.00
_cell.angle_gamma   90.00
#
_symmetry.space_group_name_H-M   'P 1'
#
loop_
_entity.id
_entity.type
_entity.pdbx_description
1 polymer ?
#
loop_
_entity_poly.entity_id
_entity_poly.type
_entity_poly.pdbx_seq_one_letter_code
_entity_poly.pdbx_strand_id
1 'polypeptide(L)'
;MADKKSQKASIVDRPLSKGRGEINISTFALLFSEMVQYCQNRVSTVPELQSKLSELGYHVGIRMLDLIFIREKGLRRETKLLNILLFIKSNVWKALFGKEADKLEHANDEERTCILLQFLVS
;
A
#
# COMPACT_ATOMS: atom_id res chain seq x y z
N MET A 1 -29.33 2.69 -41.84
CA MET A 1 -27.88 2.84 -41.57
C MET A 1 -27.68 4.09 -40.74
N ALA A 2 -27.34 3.97 -39.46
CA ALA A 2 -27.04 5.12 -38.61
C ALA A 2 -25.70 4.86 -37.90
N ASP A 3 -24.69 5.63 -38.29
CA ASP A 3 -23.31 5.56 -37.81
C ASP A 3 -23.22 6.18 -36.42
N LYS A 4 -22.99 5.36 -35.39
CA LYS A 4 -22.86 5.80 -34.00
C LYS A 4 -21.41 6.24 -33.76
N LYS A 5 -21.12 7.53 -34.00
CA LYS A 5 -19.82 8.15 -33.68
C LYS A 5 -19.47 7.89 -32.20
N SER A 6 -18.42 7.10 -31.98
CA SER A 6 -17.82 6.86 -30.67
C SER A 6 -17.23 8.15 -30.11
N GLN A 7 -17.93 8.78 -29.17
CA GLN A 7 -17.41 9.88 -28.37
C GLN A 7 -16.22 9.35 -27.55
N LYS A 8 -15.01 9.84 -27.84
CA LYS A 8 -13.83 9.57 -27.01
C LYS A 8 -14.11 10.15 -25.63
N ALA A 9 -14.22 9.28 -24.62
CA ALA A 9 -14.41 9.68 -23.22
C ALA A 9 -13.38 10.75 -22.82
N SER A 10 -13.83 11.75 -22.08
CA SER A 10 -12.98 12.84 -21.59
C SER A 10 -11.82 12.27 -20.78
N ILE A 11 -10.66 12.92 -20.77
CA ILE A 11 -9.47 12.46 -20.01
C ILE A 11 -9.81 12.26 -18.52
N VAL A 12 -10.77 13.03 -18.00
CA VAL A 12 -11.29 12.90 -16.63
C VAL A 12 -12.18 11.68 -16.41
N ASP A 13 -12.83 11.17 -17.45
CA ASP A 13 -13.68 9.97 -17.39
C ASP A 13 -12.88 8.68 -17.65
N ARG A 14 -11.62 8.83 -18.07
CA ARG A 14 -10.73 7.69 -18.31
C ARG A 14 -10.26 7.15 -16.95
N PRO A 15 -10.53 5.87 -16.63
CA PRO A 15 -9.95 5.27 -15.43
C PRO A 15 -8.43 5.40 -15.50
N LEU A 16 -7.81 5.77 -14.36
CA LEU A 16 -6.36 5.90 -14.27
C LEU A 16 -5.70 4.63 -14.82
N SER A 17 -4.70 4.80 -15.68
CA SER A 17 -3.91 3.69 -16.19
C SER A 17 -3.47 2.80 -15.02
N LYS A 18 -3.66 1.48 -15.18
CA LYS A 18 -3.07 0.47 -14.31
C LYS A 18 -1.56 0.55 -14.57
N GLY A 19 -0.90 1.49 -13.89
CA GLY A 19 0.51 1.80 -14.12
C GLY A 19 1.34 0.52 -14.03
N ARG A 20 1.73 -0.01 -15.18
CA ARG A 20 2.75 -1.04 -15.30
C ARG A 20 4.03 -0.35 -15.74
N GLY A 21 4.67 0.31 -14.78
CA GLY A 21 6.12 0.47 -14.83
C GLY A 21 6.68 -0.71 -14.05
N GLU A 22 7.09 -1.77 -14.72
CA GLU A 22 7.83 -2.85 -14.07
C GLU A 22 9.22 -2.29 -13.74
N ILE A 23 9.37 -1.79 -12.52
CA ILE A 23 10.67 -1.36 -11.99
C ILE A 23 11.33 -2.59 -11.40
N ASN A 24 12.61 -2.80 -11.70
CA ASN A 24 13.37 -3.88 -11.09
C ASN A 24 13.37 -3.72 -9.56
N ILE A 25 12.98 -4.77 -8.84
CA ILE A 25 12.92 -4.80 -7.37
C ILE A 25 14.23 -4.37 -6.71
N SER A 26 15.38 -4.66 -7.33
CA SER A 26 16.69 -4.22 -6.85
C SER A 26 16.81 -2.70 -6.76
N THR A 27 16.14 -1.96 -7.64
CA THR A 27 16.13 -0.48 -7.61
C THR A 27 15.47 0.03 -6.33
N PHE A 28 14.33 -0.57 -5.96
CA PHE A 28 13.65 -0.25 -4.70
C PHE A 28 14.49 -0.67 -3.51
N ALA A 29 15.09 -1.87 -3.52
CA ALA A 29 15.92 -2.36 -2.43
C ALA A 29 17.13 -1.45 -2.17
N LEU A 30 17.82 -1.00 -3.23
CA LEU A 30 18.95 -0.08 -3.12
C LEU A 30 18.51 1.29 -2.59
N LEU A 31 17.42 1.86 -3.13
CA LEU A 31 16.87 3.13 -2.64
C LEU A 31 16.48 3.02 -1.15
N PHE A 32 15.78 1.95 -0.78
CA PHE A 32 15.36 1.73 0.59
C PHE A 32 16.54 1.53 1.54
N SER A 33 17.58 0.81 1.11
CA SER A 33 18.85 0.67 1.86
C SER A 33 19.48 2.03 2.15
N GLU A 34 19.57 2.91 1.15
CA GLU A 34 20.11 4.26 1.34
C GLU A 34 19.22 5.12 2.25
N MET A 35 17.88 4.98 2.16
CA MET A 35 16.97 5.66 3.09
C MET A 35 17.19 5.22 4.54
N VAL A 36 17.39 3.92 4.79
CA VAL A 36 17.67 3.38 6.12
C VAL A 36 19.00 3.92 6.64
N GLN A 37 20.06 3.88 5.82
CA GLN A 37 21.38 4.42 6.18
C GLN A 37 21.31 5.93 6.47
N TYR A 38 20.60 6.69 5.63
CA TYR A 38 20.38 8.13 5.82
C TYR A 38 19.70 8.43 7.16
N CYS A 39 18.65 7.69 7.51
CA CYS A 39 17.97 7.85 8.78
C CYS A 39 18.87 7.45 9.95
N GLN A 40 19.60 6.33 9.82
CA GLN A 40 20.50 5.79 10.85
C GLN A 40 21.62 6.77 11.20
N ASN A 41 22.17 7.47 10.21
CA ASN A 41 23.20 8.50 10.42
C ASN A 41 22.70 9.74 11.18
N ARG A 42 21.37 9.88 11.39
CA ARG A 42 20.72 11.05 11.97
C ARG A 42 19.93 10.73 13.24
N VAL A 43 20.13 9.55 13.81
CA VAL A 43 19.48 9.07 15.03
C VAL A 43 20.48 8.29 15.86
N SER A 44 20.26 8.21 17.17
CA SER A 44 21.20 7.55 18.08
C SER A 44 20.68 6.19 18.56
N THR A 45 19.39 5.91 18.35
CA THR A 45 18.74 4.70 18.85
C THR A 45 17.89 4.00 17.78
N VAL A 46 17.70 2.69 17.93
CA VAL A 46 16.86 1.89 17.03
C VAL A 46 15.39 2.34 17.06
N PRO A 47 14.78 2.69 18.21
CA PRO A 47 13.41 3.21 18.23
C PRO A 47 13.25 4.52 17.45
N GLU A 48 14.20 5.45 17.54
CA GLU A 48 14.19 6.68 16.75
C GLU A 48 14.28 6.40 15.24
N LEU A 49 15.12 5.44 14.85
CA LEU A 49 15.22 4.98 13.47
C LEU A 49 13.88 4.45 12.97
N GLN A 50 13.24 3.57 13.75
CA GLN A 50 11.94 3.00 13.42
C GLN A 50 10.86 4.09 13.31
N SER A 51 10.87 5.08 14.22
CA SER A 51 9.95 6.21 14.17
C SER A 51 10.10 7.03 12.89
N LYS A 52 11.34 7.40 12.52
CA LYS A 52 11.59 8.15 11.26
C LYS A 52 11.20 7.37 10.03
N LEU A 53 11.50 6.07 9.97
CA LEU A 53 11.09 5.21 8.85
C LEU A 53 9.56 5.09 8.77
N SER A 54 8.88 5.02 9.91
CA SER A 54 7.41 5.02 9.98
C SER A 54 6.81 6.33 9.46
N GLU A 55 7.38 7.49 9.82
CA GLU A 55 6.94 8.80 9.31
C GLU A 55 7.08 8.90 7.79
N LEU A 56 8.22 8.46 7.23
CA LEU A 56 8.42 8.39 5.78
C LEU A 56 7.40 7.45 5.12
N GLY A 57 7.18 6.28 5.73
CA GLY A 57 6.20 5.29 5.28
C GLY A 57 4.77 5.82 5.31
N TYR A 58 4.40 6.64 6.30
CA TYR A 58 3.08 7.23 6.43
C TYR A 58 2.72 8.13 5.25
N HIS A 59 3.65 9.00 4.83
CA HIS A 59 3.44 9.89 3.68
C HIS A 59 3.25 9.12 2.36
N VAL A 60 4.01 8.05 2.17
CA VAL A 60 3.87 7.17 1.00
C VAL A 60 2.57 6.38 1.08
N GLY A 61 2.26 5.84 2.26
CA GLY A 61 1.10 5.01 2.54
C GLY A 61 -0.22 5.71 2.26
N ILE A 62 -0.37 6.99 2.65
CA ILE A 62 -1.59 7.77 2.34
C ILE A 62 -1.84 7.83 0.84
N ARG A 63 -0.82 8.22 0.06
CA ARG A 63 -0.93 8.36 -1.40
C ARG A 63 -1.19 7.02 -2.07
N MET A 64 -0.53 5.96 -1.59
CA MET A 64 -0.71 4.62 -2.11
C MET A 64 -2.11 4.07 -1.83
N LEU A 65 -2.63 4.30 -0.62
CA LEU A 65 -3.97 3.87 -0.22
C LEU A 65 -5.03 4.51 -1.12
N ASP A 66 -4.96 5.82 -1.36
CA ASP A 66 -5.87 6.53 -2.26
C ASP A 66 -5.82 5.96 -3.68
N LEU A 67 -4.62 5.68 -4.20
CA LEU A 67 -4.43 5.10 -5.53
C LEU A 67 -5.01 3.68 -5.66
N ILE A 68 -4.75 2.79 -4.70
CA ILE A 68 -5.29 1.42 -4.69
C ILE A 68 -6.81 1.48 -4.62
N PHE A 69 -7.33 2.35 -3.77
CA PHE A 69 -8.74 2.52 -3.55
C PHE A 69 -9.51 2.97 -4.81
N ILE A 70 -8.96 3.94 -5.55
CA ILE A 70 -9.52 4.39 -6.84
C ILE A 70 -9.49 3.27 -7.88
N ARG A 71 -8.40 2.50 -7.95
CA ARG A 71 -8.21 1.46 -8.97
C ARG A 71 -9.09 0.23 -8.75
N GLU A 72 -9.38 -0.13 -7.50
CA GLU A 72 -10.03 -1.40 -7.19
C GLU A 72 -11.48 -1.30 -6.72
N LYS A 73 -11.88 -0.23 -6.02
CA LYS A 73 -13.19 -0.16 -5.34
C LYS A 73 -14.16 0.89 -5.88
N GLY A 74 -13.82 1.57 -6.98
CA GLY A 74 -14.73 2.54 -7.59
C GLY A 74 -15.23 3.60 -6.58
N LEU A 75 -14.31 4.08 -5.71
CA LEU A 75 -14.54 5.15 -4.72
C LEU A 75 -15.41 4.80 -3.49
N ARG A 76 -15.80 3.54 -3.24
CA ARG A 76 -16.62 3.17 -2.06
C ARG A 76 -15.80 2.89 -0.81
N ARG A 77 -15.84 3.79 0.19
CA ARG A 77 -14.98 3.73 1.39
C ARG A 77 -15.54 2.71 2.35
N GLU A 78 -14.69 1.77 2.77
CA GLU A 78 -15.07 0.82 3.80
C GLU A 78 -15.24 1.56 5.14
N THR A 79 -16.41 1.40 5.76
CA THR A 79 -16.74 2.03 7.05
C THR A 79 -16.71 1.03 8.21
N LYS A 80 -16.54 -0.25 7.91
CA LYS A 80 -16.43 -1.33 8.90
C LYS A 80 -14.96 -1.69 9.13
N LEU A 81 -14.56 -1.81 10.40
CA LEU A 81 -13.19 -2.15 10.80
C LEU A 81 -12.69 -3.45 10.15
N LEU A 82 -13.51 -4.51 10.18
CA LEU A 82 -13.15 -5.78 9.58
C LEU A 82 -12.92 -5.69 8.06
N ASN A 83 -13.76 -4.90 7.36
CA ASN A 83 -13.62 -4.73 5.91
C ASN A 83 -12.35 -3.96 5.54
N ILE A 84 -11.96 -2.95 6.33
CA ILE A 84 -10.71 -2.22 6.08
C ILE A 84 -9.49 -3.09 6.40
N LEU A 85 -9.55 -3.93 7.44
CA LEU A 85 -8.46 -4.86 7.76
C LEU A 85 -8.29 -5.93 6.66
N LEU A 86 -9.39 -6.49 6.15
CA LEU A 86 -9.35 -7.42 5.01
C LEU A 86 -8.84 -6.75 3.73
N PHE A 87 -9.19 -5.47 3.50
CA PHE A 87 -8.66 -4.69 2.39
C PHE A 87 -7.15 -4.49 2.50
N ILE A 88 -6.62 -4.23 3.71
CA ILE A 88 -5.17 -4.11 3.93
C ILE A 88 -4.49 -5.46 3.70
N LYS A 89 -5.00 -6.55 4.29
CA LYS A 89 -4.47 -7.92 4.14
C LYS A 89 -4.34 -8.35 2.67
N SER A 90 -5.34 -8.03 1.86
CA SER A 90 -5.42 -8.48 0.47
C SER A 90 -4.78 -7.47 -0.48
N ASN A 91 -5.47 -6.36 -0.72
CA ASN A 91 -5.17 -5.42 -1.81
C ASN A 91 -3.92 -4.59 -1.54
N VAL A 92 -3.79 -4.06 -0.32
CA VAL A 92 -2.61 -3.26 0.04
C VAL A 92 -1.37 -4.14 0.10
N TRP A 93 -1.47 -5.33 0.72
CA TRP A 93 -0.34 -6.26 0.79
C TRP A 93 0.10 -6.77 -0.58
N LYS A 94 -0.85 -7.13 -1.46
CA LYS A 94 -0.52 -7.53 -2.85
C LYS A 94 0.13 -6.40 -3.62
N ALA A 95 -0.33 -5.16 -3.45
CA ALA A 95 0.25 -4.01 -4.14
C ALA A 95 1.69 -3.69 -3.68
N LEU A 96 2.04 -3.98 -2.42
CA LEU A 96 3.37 -3.75 -1.87
C LEU A 96 4.34 -4.93 -2.10
N PHE A 97 3.88 -6.15 -1.87
CA PHE A 97 4.74 -7.33 -1.76
C PHE A 97 4.44 -8.42 -2.80
N GLY A 98 3.45 -8.21 -3.68
CA GLY A 98 3.04 -9.18 -4.70
C GLY A 98 2.29 -10.40 -4.16
N LYS A 99 2.03 -10.47 -2.85
CA LYS A 99 1.27 -11.55 -2.18
C LYS A 99 0.31 -10.98 -1.14
N GLU A 100 -0.66 -11.77 -0.69
CA GLU A 100 -1.49 -11.38 0.46
C GLU A 100 -0.73 -11.58 1.78
N ALA A 101 -1.13 -10.87 2.84
CA ALA A 101 -0.57 -11.13 4.16
C ALA A 101 -1.01 -12.52 4.62
N ASP A 102 -0.14 -13.26 5.31
CA ASP A 102 -0.41 -14.67 5.60
C ASP A 102 -1.56 -14.81 6.61
N LYS A 103 -1.54 -14.03 7.69
CA LYS A 103 -2.60 -14.04 8.72
C LYS A 103 -2.97 -12.65 9.20
N LEU A 104 -4.23 -12.52 9.60
CA LEU A 104 -4.78 -11.38 10.31
C LEU A 104 -5.41 -11.95 11.59
N GLU A 105 -4.86 -11.58 12.74
CA GLU A 105 -5.26 -12.09 14.05
C GLU A 105 -5.67 -10.93 14.96
N HIS A 106 -6.65 -11.15 15.84
CA HIS A 106 -6.90 -10.23 16.95
C HIS A 106 -5.83 -10.44 18.02
N ALA A 107 -5.37 -9.35 18.64
CA ALA A 107 -4.52 -9.45 19.81
C ALA A 107 -5.32 -10.06 20.97
N ASN A 108 -4.74 -11.03 21.66
CA ASN A 108 -5.40 -11.72 22.76
C ASN A 108 -5.70 -10.79 23.95
N ASP A 109 -4.91 -9.73 24.12
CA ASP A 109 -4.96 -8.86 25.31
C ASP A 109 -5.77 -7.57 25.09
N GLU A 110 -6.07 -7.21 23.84
CA GLU A 110 -6.83 -5.99 23.49
C GLU A 110 -7.73 -6.21 22.27
N GLU A 111 -9.05 -6.19 22.48
CA GLU A 111 -10.05 -6.39 21.41
C GLU A 111 -9.90 -5.43 20.21
N ARG A 112 -9.28 -4.26 20.41
CA ARG A 112 -9.09 -3.23 19.38
C ARG A 112 -7.79 -3.35 18.60
N THR A 113 -6.91 -4.26 18.99
CA THR A 113 -5.59 -4.41 18.37
C THR A 113 -5.63 -5.61 17.43
N CYS A 114 -5.34 -5.39 16.15
CA CYS A 114 -5.25 -6.44 15.14
C CYS A 114 -3.83 -6.50 14.59
N ILE A 115 -3.28 -7.70 14.50
CA ILE A 115 -1.90 -7.94 14.09
C ILE A 115 -1.92 -8.54 12.68
N LEU A 116 -1.20 -7.89 11.76
CA LEU A 116 -0.88 -8.45 10.45
C LEU A 116 0.45 -9.20 10.57
N LEU A 117 0.39 -10.52 10.40
CA LEU A 117 1.57 -11.37 10.44
C LEU A 117 2.06 -11.64 9.02
N GLN A 118 3.34 -11.39 8.81
CA GLN A 118 4.08 -11.87 7.65
C GLN A 118 4.99 -12.99 8.12
N PHE A 119 4.74 -14.21 7.64
CA PHE A 119 5.72 -15.28 7.77
C PHE A 119 6.77 -15.03 6.68
N LEU A 120 7.96 -14.60 7.11
CA LEU A 120 9.17 -14.73 6.30
C LEU A 120 9.50 -16.22 6.24
N VAL A 121 8.87 -16.94 5.31
CA VAL A 121 9.38 -18.22 4.85
C VAL A 121 10.29 -17.90 3.67
N SER A 122 11.60 -17.92 3.93
CA SER A 122 12.61 -18.26 2.92
C SER A 122 12.90 -19.75 3.04
#